data_AF-A0A0F9Z0X6-F1
#
_entry.id   AF-A0A0F9Z0X6-F1
#
_cell.length_a   1.000
_cell.length_b   1.000
_cell.length_c   1.000
_cell.angle_alpha   90.00
_cell.angle_beta   90.00
_cell.angle_gamma   90.00
#
_symmetry.space_group_name_H-M   'P 1'
#
loop_
_entity.id
_entity.type
_entity.pdbx_description
1 polymer ?
#
loop_
_entity_poly.entity_id
_entity_poly.type
_entity_poly.pdbx_seq_one_letter_code
_entity_poly.pdbx_strand_id
1 'polypeptide(L)'
;MNTKPYKDKTGIIYKYGEFFPIELSPFGYNETVANEYFPMTKEEIQAKGYKYTDIKKYKGEYKVTMRTQDIPDHIKNVDNKILEEVIECANVHNEEEKKDVCKGVGAFKIIPQELEFYKKQNFPIPRLCPDCRHFERIKQRNPLKLWHRKCTCGGKKSDNNLYDNIVEHFHKAVHCPNEFETTYAPERKEIVYCEPCYLSEVV
;
A
#
# COMPACT_ATOMS: atom_id res chain seq x y z
N MET A 1 -25.61 29.69 -16.59
CA MET A 1 -25.18 28.49 -15.82
C MET A 1 -24.17 28.79 -14.69
N ASN A 2 -23.52 29.96 -14.63
CA ASN A 2 -22.66 30.38 -13.49
C ASN A 2 -23.40 31.21 -12.43
N THR A 3 -24.73 31.21 -12.44
CA THR A 3 -25.56 32.15 -11.68
C THR A 3 -25.75 31.78 -10.20
N LYS A 4 -25.45 30.52 -9.83
CA LYS A 4 -25.46 30.05 -8.43
C LYS A 4 -24.34 29.00 -8.23
N PRO A 5 -23.08 29.43 -8.10
CA PRO A 5 -22.01 28.50 -7.78
C PRO A 5 -22.14 28.01 -6.33
N TYR A 6 -21.72 26.77 -6.07
CA TYR A 6 -21.59 26.28 -4.71
C TYR A 6 -20.28 26.81 -4.12
N LYS A 7 -20.30 27.24 -2.86
CA LYS A 7 -19.10 27.67 -2.15
C LYS A 7 -18.92 26.77 -0.94
N ASP A 8 -17.79 26.09 -0.86
CA ASP A 8 -17.50 25.21 0.26
C ASP A 8 -17.09 25.97 1.53
N LYS A 9 -16.91 25.23 2.64
CA LYS A 9 -16.45 25.81 3.92
C LYS A 9 -15.06 26.47 3.86
N THR A 10 -14.22 26.08 2.90
CA THR A 10 -12.87 26.64 2.72
C THR A 10 -12.86 27.87 1.79
N GLY A 11 -14.00 28.14 1.14
CA GLY A 11 -14.22 29.25 0.24
C GLY A 11 -13.98 28.94 -1.24
N ILE A 12 -13.72 27.68 -1.61
CA ILE A 12 -13.58 27.23 -3.00
C ILE A 12 -14.95 27.30 -3.69
N ILE A 13 -14.97 27.86 -4.89
CA ILE A 13 -16.18 28.10 -5.69
C ILE A 13 -16.27 27.01 -6.76
N TYR A 14 -17.33 26.22 -6.69
CA TYR A 14 -17.64 25.13 -7.61
C TYR A 14 -18.74 25.55 -8.59
N LYS A 15 -18.48 25.40 -9.88
CA LYS A 15 -19.38 25.76 -10.99
C LYS A 15 -19.92 24.52 -11.70
N TYR A 16 -20.96 24.74 -12.50
CA TYR A 16 -21.55 23.68 -13.31
C TYR A 16 -20.50 23.05 -14.24
N GLY A 17 -20.37 21.72 -14.19
CA GLY A 17 -19.38 20.95 -14.96
C GLY A 17 -18.08 20.64 -14.20
N GLU A 18 -17.90 21.21 -13.01
CA GLU A 18 -16.78 20.83 -12.11
C GLU A 18 -17.16 19.63 -11.23
N PHE A 19 -16.13 19.01 -10.63
CA PHE A 19 -16.34 17.92 -9.67
C PHE A 19 -17.09 18.40 -8.43
N PHE A 20 -17.81 17.49 -7.78
CA PHE A 20 -18.49 17.80 -6.53
C PHE A 20 -17.48 18.20 -5.44
N PRO A 21 -17.83 19.18 -4.59
CA PRO A 21 -17.06 19.52 -3.40
C PRO A 21 -16.81 18.29 -2.53
N ILE A 22 -15.58 18.16 -2.03
CA ILE A 22 -15.18 17.01 -1.20
C ILE A 22 -15.96 16.92 0.11
N GLU A 23 -16.45 18.05 0.64
CA GLU A 23 -17.26 18.07 1.86
C GLU A 23 -18.65 17.43 1.70
N LEU A 24 -19.09 17.20 0.45
CA LEU A 24 -20.31 16.46 0.14
C LEU A 24 -20.07 14.94 0.07
N SER A 25 -18.81 14.49 0.12
CA SER A 25 -18.48 13.07 0.13
C SER A 25 -19.06 12.39 1.38
N PRO A 26 -19.83 11.30 1.24
CA PRO A 26 -20.28 10.53 2.40
C PRO A 26 -19.11 9.80 3.08
N PHE A 27 -18.02 9.56 2.35
CA PHE A 27 -16.82 8.87 2.80
C PHE A 27 -15.74 9.84 3.28
N GLY A 28 -15.02 9.44 4.31
CA GLY A 28 -13.79 10.09 4.76
C GLY A 28 -12.64 9.85 3.79
N TYR A 29 -11.68 10.75 3.75
CA TYR A 29 -10.53 10.66 2.85
C TYR A 29 -9.77 9.35 3.02
N ASN A 30 -9.52 8.95 4.27
CA ASN A 30 -8.66 7.82 4.64
C ASN A 30 -9.19 6.44 4.21
N GLU A 31 -10.50 6.31 3.94
CA GLU A 31 -11.14 5.07 3.47
C GLU A 31 -11.33 5.05 1.94
N THR A 32 -10.96 6.12 1.25
CA THR A 32 -11.05 6.18 -0.22
C THR A 32 -9.73 5.79 -0.87
N VAL A 33 -9.82 5.44 -2.16
CA VAL A 33 -8.66 5.18 -3.03
C VAL A 33 -7.71 6.39 -3.10
N ALA A 34 -8.19 7.60 -2.83
CA ALA A 34 -7.33 8.78 -2.78
C ALA A 34 -6.21 8.63 -1.73
N ASN A 35 -6.51 8.07 -0.56
CA ASN A 35 -5.53 7.84 0.49
C ASN A 35 -4.59 6.65 0.19
N GLU A 36 -5.00 5.71 -0.68
CA GLU A 36 -4.11 4.66 -1.17
C GLU A 36 -3.03 5.22 -2.09
N TYR A 37 -3.38 6.19 -2.94
CA TYR A 37 -2.45 6.81 -3.88
C TYR A 37 -1.67 7.98 -3.29
N PHE A 38 -2.32 8.77 -2.45
CA PHE A 38 -1.79 9.98 -1.83
C PHE A 38 -2.02 9.89 -0.33
N PRO A 39 -1.26 9.01 0.36
CA PRO A 39 -1.44 8.82 1.80
C PRO A 39 -1.20 10.12 2.54
N MET A 40 -2.13 10.46 3.43
CA MET A 40 -2.03 11.61 4.31
C MET A 40 -2.25 11.19 5.76
N THR A 41 -1.57 11.88 6.67
CA THR A 41 -1.81 11.78 8.10
C THR A 41 -3.19 12.35 8.45
N LYS A 42 -3.70 11.96 9.62
CA LYS A 42 -5.00 12.46 10.11
C LYS A 42 -4.99 13.98 10.23
N GLU A 43 -3.88 14.53 10.70
CA GLU A 43 -3.66 15.96 10.90
C GLU A 43 -3.70 16.70 9.55
N GLU A 44 -3.04 16.16 8.51
CA GLU A 44 -3.06 16.72 7.15
C GLU A 44 -4.45 16.67 6.51
N ILE A 45 -5.17 15.56 6.68
CA ILE A 45 -6.55 15.39 6.18
C ILE A 45 -7.45 16.47 6.80
N GLN A 46 -7.36 16.64 8.12
CA GLN A 46 -8.17 17.61 8.85
C GLN A 46 -7.77 19.06 8.51
N ALA A 47 -6.49 19.34 8.36
CA ALA A 47 -5.99 20.67 7.95
C ALA A 47 -6.52 21.08 6.57
N LYS A 48 -6.72 20.11 5.66
CA LYS A 48 -7.33 20.34 4.33
C LYS A 48 -8.87 20.41 4.37
N GLY A 49 -9.48 20.31 5.54
CA GLY A 49 -10.95 20.33 5.70
C GLY A 49 -11.64 19.03 5.24
N TYR A 50 -10.88 17.96 5.02
CA TYR A 50 -11.44 16.69 4.58
C TYR A 50 -11.99 15.89 5.76
N LYS A 51 -13.04 15.10 5.50
CA LYS A 51 -13.60 14.20 6.50
C LYS A 51 -12.60 13.08 6.80
N TYR A 52 -12.36 12.81 8.08
CA TYR A 52 -11.63 11.63 8.54
C TYR A 52 -12.61 10.64 9.16
N THR A 53 -12.61 9.41 8.68
CA THR A 53 -13.46 8.32 9.18
C THR A 53 -12.65 7.42 10.11
N ASP A 54 -13.09 7.31 11.35
CA ASP A 54 -12.51 6.36 12.30
C ASP A 54 -13.14 4.97 12.11
N ILE A 55 -12.44 4.12 11.36
CA ILE A 55 -12.91 2.78 10.97
C ILE A 55 -13.20 1.90 12.19
N LYS A 56 -12.49 2.12 13.30
CA LYS A 56 -12.67 1.34 14.54
C LYS A 56 -14.03 1.60 15.19
N LYS A 57 -14.70 2.72 14.88
CA LYS A 57 -16.07 2.98 15.34
C LYS A 57 -17.11 2.04 14.76
N TYR A 58 -16.82 1.43 13.60
CA TYR A 58 -17.67 0.42 12.99
C TYR A 58 -17.38 -1.00 13.50
N LYS A 59 -16.54 -1.13 14.53
CA LYS A 59 -16.36 -2.39 15.24
C LYS A 59 -17.69 -2.76 15.89
N GLY A 60 -18.40 -3.69 15.25
CA GLY A 60 -19.60 -4.27 15.81
C GLY A 60 -19.33 -5.01 17.12
N GLU A 61 -20.40 -5.39 17.81
CA GLU A 61 -20.31 -6.22 19.00
C GLU A 61 -19.96 -7.65 18.60
N TYR A 62 -18.68 -7.99 18.66
CA TYR A 62 -18.19 -9.36 18.50
C TYR A 62 -17.17 -9.70 19.57
N LYS A 63 -17.09 -10.98 19.90
CA LYS A 63 -16.04 -11.54 20.75
C LYS A 63 -15.06 -12.27 19.87
N VAL A 64 -13.78 -11.92 19.98
CA VAL A 64 -12.70 -12.70 19.39
C VAL A 64 -12.69 -14.06 20.08
N THR A 65 -12.69 -15.13 19.29
CA THR A 65 -12.67 -16.51 19.81
C THR A 65 -11.35 -17.21 19.54
N MET A 66 -10.56 -16.72 18.57
CA MET A 66 -9.27 -17.28 18.20
C MET A 66 -8.26 -16.18 17.90
N ARG A 67 -7.02 -16.34 18.39
CA ARG A 67 -5.92 -15.46 18.03
C ARG A 67 -5.13 -16.03 16.87
N THR A 68 -4.44 -15.17 16.15
CA THR A 68 -3.63 -15.61 15.01
C THR A 68 -2.49 -16.51 15.40
N GLN A 69 -1.93 -16.45 16.62
CA GLN A 69 -0.88 -17.38 17.04
C GLN A 69 -1.37 -18.83 17.17
N ASP A 70 -2.65 -19.03 17.46
CA ASP A 70 -3.24 -20.35 17.69
C ASP A 70 -3.56 -21.09 16.39
N ILE A 71 -3.52 -20.40 15.25
CA ILE A 71 -3.76 -21.00 13.94
C ILE A 71 -2.55 -21.89 13.58
N PRO A 72 -2.75 -23.17 13.21
CA PRO A 72 -1.67 -24.01 12.72
C PRO A 72 -0.98 -23.44 11.49
N ASP A 73 0.34 -23.58 11.41
CA ASP A 73 1.12 -23.08 10.28
C ASP A 73 0.81 -23.80 8.96
N HIS A 74 0.54 -25.10 9.04
CA HIS A 74 0.24 -25.91 7.87
C HIS A 74 -1.27 -26.09 7.68
N ILE A 75 -1.78 -25.77 6.49
CA ILE A 75 -3.21 -25.81 6.16
C ILE A 75 -3.88 -27.19 6.37
N LYS A 76 -3.13 -28.27 6.19
CA LYS A 76 -3.58 -29.65 6.47
C LYS A 76 -3.98 -29.89 7.93
N ASN A 77 -3.42 -29.11 8.86
CA ASN A 77 -3.70 -29.23 10.29
C ASN A 77 -4.88 -28.33 10.71
N VAL A 78 -5.47 -27.59 9.77
CA VAL A 78 -6.58 -26.67 10.03
C VAL A 78 -7.91 -27.42 9.94
N ASP A 79 -8.57 -27.56 11.08
CA ASP A 79 -9.92 -28.10 11.21
C ASP A 79 -10.95 -27.12 10.60
N ASN A 80 -12.07 -27.67 10.12
CA ASN A 80 -13.21 -26.89 9.62
C ASN A 80 -13.88 -26.04 10.71
N LYS A 81 -13.64 -26.31 12.00
CA LYS A 81 -14.07 -25.46 13.13
C LYS A 81 -13.68 -23.99 12.96
N ILE A 82 -12.60 -23.70 12.23
CA ILE A 82 -12.18 -22.32 11.93
C ILE A 82 -13.26 -21.45 11.26
N LEU A 83 -14.27 -22.07 10.62
CA LEU A 83 -15.39 -21.36 9.99
C LEU A 83 -16.33 -20.69 11.01
N GLU A 84 -16.35 -21.19 12.25
CA GLU A 84 -17.17 -20.64 13.34
C GLU A 84 -16.43 -19.53 14.10
N GLU A 85 -15.10 -19.53 14.01
CA GLU A 85 -14.21 -18.66 14.77
C GLU A 85 -14.22 -17.21 14.28
N VAL A 86 -14.07 -16.27 15.21
CA VAL A 86 -13.74 -14.87 14.96
C VAL A 86 -12.26 -14.68 15.23
N ILE A 87 -11.49 -14.53 14.15
CA ILE A 87 -10.03 -14.46 14.20
C ILE A 87 -9.61 -12.99 14.37
N GLU A 88 -8.82 -12.72 15.40
CA GLU A 88 -8.21 -11.40 15.60
C GLU A 88 -7.04 -11.18 14.63
N CYS A 89 -6.95 -10.00 14.03
CA CYS A 89 -5.85 -9.67 13.14
C CYS A 89 -4.54 -9.51 13.91
N ALA A 90 -3.44 -10.09 13.41
CA ALA A 90 -2.12 -9.98 14.05
C ALA A 90 -1.64 -8.53 14.25
N ASN A 91 -2.10 -7.58 13.41
CA ASN A 91 -1.77 -6.16 13.53
C ASN A 91 -2.50 -5.42 14.67
N VAL A 92 -3.47 -6.05 15.36
CA VAL A 92 -4.14 -5.46 16.54
C VAL A 92 -3.23 -5.52 17.77
N HIS A 93 -2.55 -6.66 17.96
CA HIS A 93 -1.60 -6.89 19.04
C HIS A 93 -0.20 -7.11 18.47
N ASN A 94 0.28 -6.13 17.70
CA ASN A 94 1.64 -6.19 17.18
C ASN A 94 2.64 -6.07 18.36
N GLU A 95 3.41 -7.13 18.58
CA GLU A 95 4.36 -7.24 19.69
C GLU A 95 5.55 -6.27 19.57
N GLU A 96 5.95 -5.93 18.34
CA GLU A 96 7.07 -5.03 18.05
C GLU A 96 6.68 -3.57 18.30
N GLU A 97 5.52 -3.15 17.81
CA GLU A 97 5.08 -1.76 17.87
C GLU A 97 4.25 -1.44 19.14
N LYS A 98 3.87 -2.45 19.92
CA LYS A 98 3.03 -2.37 21.15
C LYS A 98 1.77 -1.51 20.99
N LYS A 99 1.24 -1.41 19.76
CA LYS A 99 0.06 -0.61 19.41
C LYS A 99 -0.74 -1.29 18.31
N ASP A 100 -2.03 -0.98 18.25
CA ASP A 100 -2.92 -1.41 17.17
C ASP A 100 -2.54 -0.65 15.89
N VAL A 101 -1.95 -1.37 14.94
CA VAL A 101 -1.61 -0.86 13.60
C VAL A 101 -2.55 -1.41 12.53
N CYS A 102 -3.60 -2.13 12.93
CA CYS A 102 -4.57 -2.70 12.01
C CYS A 102 -5.37 -1.59 11.33
N LYS A 103 -5.39 -1.64 9.99
CA LYS A 103 -6.06 -0.67 9.11
C LYS A 103 -7.55 -0.93 8.94
N GLY A 104 -8.04 -2.05 9.46
CA GLY A 104 -9.46 -2.42 9.45
C GLY A 104 -10.08 -2.44 10.84
N VAL A 105 -11.19 -3.16 10.94
CA VAL A 105 -11.95 -3.32 12.20
C VAL A 105 -11.16 -4.10 13.27
N GLY A 106 -10.26 -5.00 12.84
CA GLY A 106 -9.36 -5.74 13.74
C GLY A 106 -9.67 -7.22 13.90
N ALA A 107 -10.78 -7.72 13.37
CA ALA A 107 -11.06 -9.16 13.29
C ALA A 107 -11.65 -9.53 11.94
N PHE A 108 -11.61 -10.82 11.60
CA PHE A 108 -12.14 -11.36 10.37
C PHE A 108 -12.61 -12.80 10.57
N LYS A 109 -13.39 -13.30 9.61
CA LYS A 109 -13.82 -14.69 9.52
C LYS A 109 -13.37 -15.29 8.19
N ILE A 110 -13.24 -16.61 8.16
CA ILE A 110 -13.01 -17.36 6.93
C ILE A 110 -14.33 -17.98 6.49
N ILE A 111 -14.69 -17.82 5.22
CA ILE A 111 -15.88 -18.47 4.64
C ILE A 111 -15.53 -19.85 4.05
N PRO A 112 -16.50 -20.76 3.88
CA PRO A 112 -16.24 -22.12 3.37
C PRO A 112 -15.47 -22.15 2.05
N GLN A 113 -15.80 -21.23 1.13
CA GLN A 113 -15.17 -21.11 -0.19
C GLN A 113 -13.69 -20.70 -0.08
N GLU A 114 -13.36 -19.83 0.88
CA GLU A 114 -11.98 -19.44 1.15
C GLU A 114 -11.19 -20.60 1.74
N LEU A 115 -11.76 -21.32 2.72
CA LEU A 115 -11.10 -22.48 3.33
C LEU A 115 -10.83 -23.57 2.29
N GLU A 116 -11.80 -23.85 1.42
CA GLU A 116 -11.63 -24.80 0.31
C GLU A 116 -10.52 -24.37 -0.64
N PHE A 117 -10.48 -23.09 -1.00
CA PHE A 117 -9.43 -22.51 -1.83
C PHE A 117 -8.04 -22.68 -1.19
N TYR A 118 -7.89 -22.31 0.09
CA TYR A 118 -6.61 -22.44 0.82
C TYR A 118 -6.16 -23.91 0.89
N LYS A 119 -7.07 -24.85 1.14
CA LYS A 119 -6.77 -26.29 1.16
C LYS A 119 -6.33 -26.81 -0.22
N LYS A 120 -7.06 -26.45 -1.28
CA LYS A 120 -6.74 -26.86 -2.66
C LYS A 120 -5.38 -26.35 -3.13
N GLN A 121 -5.02 -25.11 -2.79
CA GLN A 121 -3.75 -24.51 -3.19
C GLN A 121 -2.60 -24.79 -2.20
N ASN A 122 -2.87 -25.56 -1.13
CA ASN A 122 -1.94 -25.80 -0.03
C ASN A 122 -1.35 -24.51 0.56
N PHE A 123 -2.19 -23.47 0.70
CA PHE A 123 -1.81 -22.17 1.27
C PHE A 123 -2.22 -22.08 2.75
N PRO A 124 -1.38 -21.47 3.60
CA PRO A 124 -1.73 -21.22 5.00
C PRO A 124 -2.88 -20.22 5.10
N ILE A 125 -3.63 -20.31 6.20
CA ILE A 125 -4.68 -19.32 6.51
C ILE A 125 -4.02 -17.96 6.79
N PRO A 126 -4.57 -16.85 6.27
CA PRO A 126 -4.02 -15.52 6.51
C PRO A 126 -3.99 -15.17 7.99
N ARG A 127 -2.90 -14.55 8.45
CA ARG A 127 -2.78 -13.99 9.82
C ARG A 127 -3.25 -12.54 9.92
N LEU A 128 -3.49 -11.90 8.78
CA LEU A 128 -3.89 -10.51 8.67
C LEU A 128 -5.31 -10.41 8.11
N CYS A 129 -6.07 -9.42 8.59
CA CYS A 129 -7.39 -9.13 8.04
C CYS A 129 -7.29 -8.67 6.58
N PRO A 130 -8.41 -8.73 5.82
CA PRO A 130 -8.45 -8.31 4.42
C PRO A 130 -7.87 -6.91 4.18
N ASP A 131 -8.21 -5.94 5.03
CA ASP A 131 -7.73 -4.56 4.89
C ASP A 131 -6.20 -4.47 5.07
N CYS A 132 -5.65 -5.11 6.10
CA CYS A 132 -4.20 -5.10 6.32
C CYS A 132 -3.45 -5.73 5.16
N ARG A 133 -3.93 -6.88 4.65
CA ARG A 133 -3.34 -7.54 3.47
C ARG A 133 -3.42 -6.66 2.23
N HIS A 134 -4.53 -5.94 2.06
CA HIS A 134 -4.70 -5.00 0.97
C HIS A 134 -3.67 -3.87 1.06
N PHE A 135 -3.55 -3.21 2.22
CA PHE A 135 -2.57 -2.14 2.40
C PHE A 135 -1.12 -2.62 2.27
N GLU A 136 -0.78 -3.84 2.70
CA GLU A 136 0.56 -4.41 2.47
C GLU A 136 0.86 -4.61 0.99
N ARG A 137 -0.11 -5.09 0.21
CA ARG A 137 0.03 -5.19 -1.24
C ARG A 137 0.15 -3.82 -1.90
N ILE A 138 -0.60 -2.82 -1.44
CA ILE A 138 -0.50 -1.45 -1.96
C ILE A 138 0.89 -0.85 -1.66
N LYS A 139 1.49 -1.12 -0.49
CA LYS A 139 2.84 -0.67 -0.14
C LYS A 139 3.94 -1.20 -1.08
N GLN A 140 3.71 -2.31 -1.77
CA GLN A 140 4.66 -2.85 -2.75
C GLN A 140 4.61 -2.09 -4.09
N ARG A 141 3.58 -1.27 -4.32
CA ARG A 141 3.47 -0.45 -5.52
C ARG A 141 4.36 0.77 -5.39
N ASN A 142 4.98 1.15 -6.50
CA ASN A 142 5.63 2.44 -6.56
C ASN A 142 4.59 3.57 -6.53
N PRO A 143 4.94 4.72 -5.93
CA PRO A 143 4.05 5.87 -5.86
C PRO A 143 3.72 6.41 -7.26
N LEU A 144 2.55 7.06 -7.39
CA LEU A 144 2.13 7.77 -8.61
C LEU A 144 2.83 9.12 -8.75
N LYS A 145 4.15 9.11 -8.66
CA LYS A 145 5.01 10.27 -8.85
C LYS A 145 6.21 9.84 -9.69
N LEU A 146 6.52 10.66 -10.68
CA LEU A 146 7.73 10.50 -11.48
C LEU A 146 8.77 11.49 -10.99
N TRP A 147 10.01 11.01 -10.94
CA TRP A 147 11.18 11.80 -10.66
C TRP A 147 12.14 11.68 -11.83
N HIS A 148 12.66 12.83 -12.22
CA HIS A 148 13.76 12.93 -13.15
C HIS A 148 15.04 12.37 -12.51
N ARG A 149 15.67 11.38 -13.14
CA ARG A 149 16.90 10.73 -12.65
C ARG A 149 17.88 10.45 -13.77
N LYS A 150 19.16 10.29 -13.39
CA LYS A 150 20.23 9.79 -14.25
C LYS A 150 20.41 8.29 -14.01
N CYS A 151 20.89 7.58 -15.04
CA CYS A 151 21.26 6.17 -14.91
C CYS A 151 22.35 6.01 -13.84
N THR A 152 22.13 5.13 -12.86
CA THR A 152 23.03 4.97 -11.72
C THR A 152 24.03 3.81 -11.88
N CYS A 153 24.36 3.46 -13.12
CA CYS A 153 25.25 2.34 -13.40
C CYS A 153 26.74 2.65 -13.19
N GLY A 154 27.12 3.93 -13.05
CA GLY A 154 28.48 4.38 -12.72
C GLY A 154 29.64 3.87 -13.60
N GLY A 155 29.38 3.16 -14.71
CA GLY A 155 30.41 2.59 -15.57
C GLY A 155 30.77 1.17 -15.16
N LYS A 156 31.81 1.01 -14.34
CA LYS A 156 32.26 -0.32 -13.85
C LYS A 156 31.53 -0.80 -12.59
N LYS A 157 31.06 0.14 -11.76
CA LYS A 157 30.30 -0.12 -10.54
C LYS A 157 29.15 0.86 -10.49
N SER A 158 28.04 0.47 -9.87
CA SER A 158 26.92 1.38 -9.60
C SER A 158 27.36 2.57 -8.75
N ASP A 159 26.63 3.69 -8.84
CA ASP A 159 26.99 4.94 -8.13
C ASP A 159 27.06 4.77 -6.60
N ASN A 160 26.26 3.85 -6.07
CA ASN A 160 26.23 3.51 -4.65
C ASN A 160 27.23 2.41 -4.24
N ASN A 161 28.08 1.94 -5.16
CA ASN A 161 29.07 0.87 -4.98
C ASN A 161 28.51 -0.47 -4.46
N LEU A 162 27.20 -0.73 -4.65
CA LEU A 162 26.57 -1.97 -4.22
C LEU A 162 26.62 -3.07 -5.28
N TYR A 163 26.82 -2.72 -6.55
CA TYR A 163 26.83 -3.67 -7.65
C TYR A 163 28.00 -3.41 -8.61
N ASP A 164 28.71 -4.46 -8.95
CA ASP A 164 29.78 -4.46 -9.96
C ASP A 164 29.17 -4.92 -11.28
N ASN A 165 29.21 -4.05 -12.29
CA ASN A 165 28.67 -4.36 -13.61
C ASN A 165 29.47 -5.49 -14.24
N ILE A 166 28.76 -6.47 -14.78
CA ILE A 166 29.37 -7.69 -15.32
C ILE A 166 29.82 -7.44 -16.75
N VAL A 167 29.14 -6.55 -17.47
CA VAL A 167 29.45 -6.22 -18.86
C VAL A 167 29.88 -4.77 -19.03
N GLU A 168 30.65 -4.51 -20.09
CA GLU A 168 30.97 -3.14 -20.47
C GLU A 168 29.78 -2.54 -21.24
N HIS A 169 29.18 -1.47 -20.71
CA HIS A 169 28.09 -0.75 -21.37
C HIS A 169 28.57 0.09 -22.55
N PHE A 170 27.64 0.64 -23.35
CA PHE A 170 27.94 1.50 -24.51
C PHE A 170 28.79 2.75 -24.21
N HIS A 171 28.83 3.18 -22.95
CA HIS A 171 29.62 4.31 -22.46
C HIS A 171 30.93 3.89 -21.78
N LYS A 172 31.29 2.60 -21.86
CA LYS A 172 32.51 2.02 -21.28
C LYS A 172 32.65 2.35 -19.79
N ALA A 173 33.83 2.80 -19.36
CA ALA A 173 34.12 3.18 -17.99
C ALA A 173 33.60 4.58 -17.58
N VAL A 174 33.06 5.36 -18.51
CA VAL A 174 32.51 6.70 -18.19
C VAL A 174 31.12 6.54 -17.57
N HIS A 175 30.71 7.48 -16.73
CA HIS A 175 29.34 7.51 -16.23
C HIS A 175 28.33 7.62 -17.38
N CYS A 176 27.23 6.87 -17.30
CA CYS A 176 26.19 6.89 -18.33
C CYS A 176 25.58 8.30 -18.46
N PRO A 177 25.45 8.84 -19.68
CA PRO A 177 24.87 10.17 -19.90
C PRO A 177 23.32 10.14 -19.92
N ASN A 178 22.69 8.98 -19.88
CA ASN A 178 21.24 8.86 -20.04
C ASN A 178 20.49 9.34 -18.79
N GLU A 179 19.40 10.07 -19.03
CA GLU A 179 18.47 10.58 -18.04
C GLU A 179 17.04 10.14 -18.42
N PHE A 180 16.19 9.92 -17.42
CA PHE A 180 14.83 9.40 -17.61
C PHE A 180 13.93 9.71 -16.42
N GLU A 181 12.62 9.57 -16.65
CA GLU A 181 11.61 9.65 -15.60
C GLU A 181 11.37 8.27 -14.98
N THR A 182 11.34 8.21 -13.65
CA THR A 182 11.14 6.94 -12.94
C THR A 182 10.31 7.13 -11.67
N THR A 183 9.66 6.05 -11.22
CA THR A 183 8.88 6.03 -9.97
C THR A 183 9.75 5.72 -8.73
N TYR A 184 11.06 5.66 -8.91
CA TYR A 184 12.03 5.47 -7.83
C TYR A 184 12.59 6.81 -7.37
N ALA A 185 12.11 7.29 -6.22
CA ALA A 185 12.51 8.57 -5.66
C ALA A 185 14.03 8.66 -5.38
N PRO A 186 14.69 9.83 -5.56
CA PRO A 186 16.13 10.02 -5.36
C PRO A 186 16.71 9.47 -4.05
N GLU A 187 15.93 9.54 -2.98
CA GLU A 187 16.26 9.07 -1.62
C GLU A 187 16.27 7.54 -1.46
N ARG A 188 15.70 6.81 -2.43
CA ARG A 188 15.71 5.34 -2.45
C ARG A 188 17.11 4.81 -2.75
N LYS A 189 17.48 3.71 -2.10
CA LYS A 189 18.84 3.11 -2.16
C LYS A 189 19.02 2.18 -3.36
N GLU A 190 17.92 1.79 -3.99
CA GLU A 190 17.86 0.92 -5.15
C GLU A 190 18.63 1.52 -6.32
N ILE A 191 19.32 0.65 -7.06
CA ILE A 191 20.05 1.00 -8.27
C ILE A 191 19.06 1.05 -9.43
N VAL A 192 19.07 2.14 -10.21
CA VAL A 192 18.13 2.35 -11.32
C VAL A 192 18.92 2.57 -12.61
N TYR A 193 18.89 1.59 -13.50
CA TYR A 193 19.56 1.66 -14.80
C TYR A 193 18.62 2.22 -15.85
N CYS A 194 19.19 2.89 -16.86
CA CYS A 194 18.48 3.13 -18.08
C CYS A 194 18.29 1.80 -18.83
N GLU A 195 17.29 1.74 -19.71
CA GLU A 195 16.96 0.53 -20.46
C GLU A 195 18.17 -0.09 -21.18
N PRO A 196 19.03 0.65 -21.92
CA PRO A 196 20.20 0.05 -22.56
C PRO A 196 21.20 -0.60 -21.60
N CYS A 197 21.50 0.04 -20.46
CA CYS A 197 22.41 -0.51 -19.46
C CYS A 197 21.81 -1.75 -18.78
N TYR A 198 20.52 -1.70 -18.43
CA TYR A 198 19.83 -2.84 -17.85
C TYR A 198 19.80 -4.05 -18.80
N LEU A 199 19.44 -3.84 -20.07
CA LEU A 199 19.40 -4.90 -21.07
C LEU A 199 20.78 -5.49 -21.36
N SER A 200 21.86 -4.72 -21.20
CA SER A 200 23.22 -5.25 -21.36
C SER A 200 23.58 -6.25 -20.25
N GLU A 201 23.07 -6.05 -19.02
CA GLU A 201 23.41 -6.88 -17.85
C GLU A 201 22.54 -8.12 -17.69
N VAL A 202 21.33 -8.12 -18.26
CA VAL A 202 20.33 -9.19 -18.04
C VAL A 202 20.25 -10.20 -19.20
N VAL A 203 20.88 -9.90 -20.34
CA VAL A 203 20.89 -10.76 -21.54
C VAL A 203 22.09 -11.69 -21.58
#